data_AF-A0A646KDT7-F1
#
_entry.id   AF-A0A646KDT7-F1
#
_cell.length_a   1.000
_cell.length_b   1.000
_cell.length_c   1.000
_cell.angle_alpha   90.00
_cell.angle_beta   90.00
_cell.angle_gamma   90.00
#
_symmetry.space_group_name_H-M   'P 1'
#
loop_
_entity.id
_entity.type
_entity.pdbx_description
1 polymer ?
#
loop_
_entity_poly.entity_id
_entity_poly.type
_entity_poly.pdbx_seq_one_letter_code
_entity_poly.pdbx_strand_id
1 'polypeptide(L)'
;MSIEKQLTAARQQLTGESLRSAGLRVKELSSWGSLIPAAGDAQRILESILLQHIGVPQSPSRLPLGIAEVRPWSNRLEIRFEQPDRVRAALEMLPYRERGQRAVHGTPGLWASTIDGNIEIAFARHPNAAVVALSCLDRSDLGPLLSAYESALATERRVPLWTVAPSALPPEKFGGRRKPRPLTIIDHHSPAANLASALLRRIRFWDRLAGHASIRMTCETVDHGLDWHLEREVHPDFPLHDDRLVALLAEPVVGPGLLVDLNEHRCDDRRCVMEFTAPADRLEGWHGVLRLQSVPSDPALHTPPRPRHFTGLGESAYPSHGDSALSSSVAPGSIPSRSRRTETLSSESNQFQGRCFQLLAPRFSRDQWEMQSRAMEIGAAWALDGCSVLVVAHSFSFSPESRRLRYHNQLTWDTADRPTVTASPPWRKIRLVPGDGSLFMHKAFGSRKEVKSLIQEARAHLDWIIFVDCNEDLGMGPYIEESVDSHVIVVNDPGYEENLVTAEARNGVAEHREVPVGPAESAMAWRHQHLTGLPLDRVPISGLVLRQPANREKTQSLDFVHRVDAELKRFGTPVLARLPKGPTFALGASPTVLDDVDEDFRMAFRVACASFRPALEKSSPCLIPPPPDPWR
;
A
#
# COMPACT_ATOMS: atom_id res chain seq x y z
N MET A 1 4.50 -1.84 18.43
CA MET A 1 3.90 -2.57 17.28
C MET A 1 3.65 -4.03 17.66
N SER A 2 2.50 -4.65 17.36
CA SER A 2 2.43 -6.12 17.53
C SER A 2 3.25 -6.77 16.41
N ILE A 3 4.09 -7.73 16.77
CA ILE A 3 4.90 -8.55 15.85
C ILE A 3 4.08 -9.02 14.63
N GLU A 4 2.81 -9.35 14.85
CA GLU A 4 1.85 -9.76 13.83
C GLU A 4 1.64 -8.72 12.71
N LYS A 5 1.64 -7.42 13.03
CA LYS A 5 1.49 -6.36 12.02
C LYS A 5 2.74 -6.20 11.16
N GLN A 6 3.93 -6.30 11.75
CA GLN A 6 5.20 -6.26 11.02
C GLN A 6 5.33 -7.47 10.10
N LEU A 7 4.99 -8.66 10.60
CA LEU A 7 4.93 -9.88 9.81
C LEU A 7 3.93 -9.77 8.65
N THR A 8 2.78 -9.13 8.89
CA THR A 8 1.74 -8.96 7.86
C THR A 8 2.23 -8.03 6.75
N ALA A 9 2.84 -6.90 7.13
CA ALA A 9 3.40 -5.95 6.17
C ALA A 9 4.57 -6.55 5.39
N ALA A 10 5.49 -7.24 6.07
CA ALA A 10 6.60 -7.94 5.44
C ALA A 10 6.05 -8.95 4.42
N ARG A 11 5.21 -9.91 4.86
CA ARG A 11 4.62 -10.92 3.96
C ARG A 11 3.92 -10.30 2.75
N GLN A 12 3.09 -9.28 2.96
CA GLN A 12 2.41 -8.56 1.88
C GLN A 12 3.39 -7.99 0.85
N GLN A 13 4.49 -7.40 1.32
CA GLN A 13 5.54 -6.87 0.43
C GLN A 13 6.26 -7.99 -0.30
N LEU A 14 6.50 -9.12 0.38
CA LEU A 14 7.27 -10.23 -0.15
C LEU A 14 6.52 -11.00 -1.25
N THR A 15 5.25 -11.33 -0.98
CA THR A 15 4.42 -12.18 -1.85
C THR A 15 3.50 -11.37 -2.75
N GLY A 16 3.20 -10.12 -2.40
CA GLY A 16 2.19 -9.32 -3.10
C GLY A 16 0.75 -9.63 -2.69
N GLU A 17 0.56 -10.45 -1.65
CA GLU A 17 -0.75 -10.71 -1.04
C GLU A 17 -1.49 -9.42 -0.67
N SER A 18 -2.82 -9.45 -0.68
CA SER A 18 -3.61 -8.39 -0.06
C SER A 18 -3.31 -8.32 1.44
N LEU A 19 -3.34 -7.13 2.05
CA LEU A 19 -3.08 -6.98 3.50
C LEU A 19 -4.02 -7.86 4.35
N ARG A 20 -5.26 -8.05 3.89
CA ARG A 20 -6.23 -8.96 4.53
C ARG A 20 -5.77 -10.41 4.44
N SER A 21 -5.36 -10.86 3.25
CA SER A 21 -4.84 -12.22 3.04
C SER A 21 -3.57 -12.45 3.87
N ALA A 22 -2.59 -11.56 3.75
CA ALA A 22 -1.37 -11.63 4.54
C ALA A 22 -1.65 -11.67 6.05
N GLY A 23 -2.59 -10.86 6.55
CA GLY A 23 -2.94 -10.82 7.97
C GLY A 23 -3.64 -12.08 8.48
N LEU A 24 -4.51 -12.70 7.66
CA LEU A 24 -5.07 -14.01 7.99
C LEU A 24 -3.98 -15.08 8.07
N ARG A 25 -2.98 -14.98 7.19
CA ARG A 25 -1.97 -16.03 6.97
C ARG A 25 -0.78 -15.91 7.91
N VAL A 26 -0.48 -14.72 8.39
CA VAL A 26 0.51 -14.51 9.45
C VAL A 26 0.13 -15.25 10.73
N LYS A 27 -1.17 -15.39 11.02
CA LYS A 27 -1.65 -16.17 12.17
C LYS A 27 -1.37 -17.67 12.05
N GLU A 28 -1.12 -18.15 10.83
CA GLU A 28 -0.82 -19.56 10.53
C GLU A 28 0.70 -19.83 10.50
N LEU A 29 1.54 -18.81 10.72
CA LEU A 29 2.99 -18.96 10.71
C LEU A 29 3.50 -19.71 11.95
N SER A 30 4.27 -20.77 11.72
CA SER A 30 4.97 -21.49 12.78
C SER A 30 6.27 -20.80 13.22
N SER A 31 6.90 -20.01 12.34
CA SER A 31 8.17 -19.30 12.61
C SER A 31 8.36 -18.09 11.68
N TRP A 32 9.29 -17.19 12.05
CA TRP A 32 9.69 -16.06 11.21
C TRP A 32 10.34 -16.48 9.88
N GLY A 33 11.09 -17.59 9.86
CA GLY A 33 11.67 -18.15 8.62
C GLY A 33 10.62 -18.70 7.64
N SER A 34 9.38 -18.88 8.10
CA SER A 34 8.26 -19.36 7.29
C SER A 34 7.43 -18.25 6.64
N LEU A 35 7.91 -16.99 6.70
CA LEU A 35 7.19 -15.80 6.24
C LEU A 35 6.62 -15.97 4.82
N ILE A 36 7.38 -16.66 3.97
CA ILE A 36 6.90 -17.24 2.71
C ILE A 36 7.05 -18.76 2.82
N PRO A 37 5.96 -19.54 2.74
CA PRO A 37 6.06 -20.99 2.82
C PRO A 37 6.90 -21.53 1.65
N ALA A 38 7.77 -22.50 1.93
CA ALA A 38 8.43 -23.25 0.88
C ALA A 38 7.42 -24.15 0.16
N ALA A 39 7.55 -24.27 -1.16
CA ALA A 39 6.81 -25.26 -1.94
C ALA A 39 7.27 -26.69 -1.55
N GLY A 40 6.39 -27.68 -1.68
CA GLY A 40 6.80 -29.09 -1.76
C GLY A 40 7.35 -29.43 -3.15
N ASP A 41 7.95 -30.60 -3.33
CA ASP A 41 8.74 -30.91 -4.55
C ASP A 41 7.92 -30.83 -5.84
N ALA A 42 6.74 -31.43 -5.88
CA ALA A 42 5.84 -31.33 -7.03
C ALA A 42 5.45 -29.88 -7.31
N GLN A 43 5.20 -29.08 -6.28
CA GLN A 43 4.82 -27.67 -6.42
C GLN A 43 5.99 -26.83 -6.94
N ARG A 44 7.24 -27.09 -6.49
CA ARG A 44 8.44 -26.41 -6.98
C ARG A 44 8.62 -26.62 -8.48
N ILE A 45 8.44 -27.86 -8.93
CA ILE A 45 8.56 -28.23 -10.35
C ILE A 45 7.48 -27.51 -11.16
N LEU A 46 6.22 -27.53 -10.69
CA LEU A 46 5.12 -26.84 -11.38
C LEU A 46 5.37 -25.32 -11.48
N GLU A 47 5.87 -24.71 -10.41
CA GLU A 47 6.24 -23.30 -10.37
C GLU A 47 7.42 -22.96 -11.28
N SER A 48 8.41 -23.84 -11.36
CA SER A 48 9.57 -23.72 -12.25
C SER A 48 9.15 -23.75 -13.73
N ILE A 49 8.26 -24.67 -14.10
CA ILE A 49 7.68 -24.75 -15.44
C ILE A 49 6.84 -23.50 -15.73
N LEU A 50 6.00 -23.07 -14.78
CA LEU A 50 5.20 -21.87 -14.96
C LEU A 50 6.09 -20.65 -15.22
N LEU A 51 7.15 -20.46 -14.42
CA LEU A 51 8.05 -19.32 -14.53
C LEU A 51 8.76 -19.26 -15.89
N GLN A 52 9.11 -20.41 -16.47
CA GLN A 52 9.66 -20.47 -17.83
C GLN A 52 8.69 -19.88 -18.87
N HIS A 53 7.38 -20.10 -18.71
CA HIS A 53 6.37 -19.63 -19.65
C HIS A 53 5.98 -18.15 -19.43
N ILE A 54 5.84 -17.72 -18.18
CA ILE A 54 5.44 -16.33 -17.86
C ILE A 54 6.64 -15.37 -17.76
N GLY A 55 7.87 -15.89 -17.76
CA GLY A 55 9.11 -15.14 -17.56
C GLY A 55 9.39 -14.10 -18.63
N VAL A 56 8.85 -14.26 -19.84
CA VAL A 56 8.99 -13.29 -20.94
C VAL A 56 7.64 -12.63 -21.22
N PRO A 57 7.38 -11.43 -20.68
CA PRO A 57 6.10 -10.76 -20.87
C PRO A 57 5.87 -10.40 -22.35
N GLN A 58 4.77 -10.89 -22.94
CA GLN A 58 4.40 -10.65 -24.35
C GLN A 58 3.97 -9.21 -24.65
N SER A 59 3.84 -8.35 -23.64
CA SER A 59 3.45 -6.95 -23.77
C SER A 59 4.04 -6.14 -22.61
N PRO A 60 4.20 -4.81 -22.72
CA PRO A 60 4.70 -3.99 -21.60
C PRO A 60 3.73 -4.06 -20.42
N SER A 61 4.24 -4.26 -19.20
CA SER A 61 3.44 -4.24 -17.96
C SER A 61 4.14 -3.35 -16.93
N ARG A 62 3.32 -2.77 -16.06
CA ARG A 62 3.81 -2.00 -14.91
C ARG A 62 4.37 -2.88 -13.80
N LEU A 63 3.99 -4.16 -13.78
CA LEU A 63 4.28 -5.09 -12.70
C LEU A 63 5.21 -6.21 -13.20
N PRO A 64 6.07 -6.79 -12.35
CA PRO A 64 6.99 -7.84 -12.77
C PRO A 64 6.20 -9.04 -13.29
N LEU A 65 6.54 -9.46 -14.52
CA LEU A 65 5.86 -10.52 -15.27
C LEU A 65 4.33 -10.32 -15.42
N GLY A 66 3.81 -9.11 -15.24
CA GLY A 66 2.37 -8.84 -15.28
C GLY A 66 1.57 -9.36 -14.08
N ILE A 67 2.24 -9.73 -12.99
CA ILE A 67 1.61 -10.33 -11.81
C ILE A 67 1.21 -9.26 -10.80
N ALA A 68 -0.09 -9.22 -10.46
CA ALA A 68 -0.68 -8.34 -9.47
C ALA A 68 -0.50 -8.84 -8.03
N GLU A 69 -0.69 -10.13 -7.78
CA GLU A 69 -0.62 -10.72 -6.45
C GLU A 69 -0.21 -12.19 -6.56
N VAL A 70 0.66 -12.65 -5.66
CA VAL A 70 0.99 -14.07 -5.49
C VAL A 70 0.61 -14.49 -4.08
N ARG A 71 -0.16 -15.57 -3.92
CA ARG A 71 -0.44 -16.18 -2.62
C ARG A 71 0.14 -17.60 -2.59
N PRO A 72 1.24 -17.80 -1.85
CA PRO A 72 1.87 -19.11 -1.75
C PRO A 72 1.29 -19.97 -0.60
N TRP A 73 1.04 -21.24 -0.91
CA TRP A 73 0.91 -22.39 0.01
C TRP A 73 2.00 -23.43 -0.31
N SER A 74 2.15 -24.48 0.49
CA SER A 74 3.11 -25.54 0.19
C SER A 74 2.75 -26.34 -1.08
N ASN A 75 1.47 -26.58 -1.35
CA ASN A 75 0.96 -27.38 -2.47
C ASN A 75 0.03 -26.61 -3.43
N ARG A 76 -0.09 -25.28 -3.25
CA ARG A 76 -0.91 -24.42 -4.10
C ARG A 76 -0.23 -23.06 -4.26
N LEU A 77 -0.31 -22.47 -5.44
CA LEU A 77 0.10 -21.11 -5.72
C LEU A 77 -1.04 -20.39 -6.42
N GLU A 78 -1.61 -19.36 -5.78
CA GLU A 78 -2.56 -18.47 -6.45
C GLU A 78 -1.81 -17.30 -7.06
N ILE A 79 -2.02 -17.06 -8.34
CA ILE A 79 -1.45 -15.93 -9.06
C ILE A 79 -2.60 -15.12 -9.64
N ARG A 80 -2.58 -13.83 -9.32
CA ARG A 80 -3.50 -12.86 -9.89
C ARG A 80 -2.74 -11.98 -10.85
N PHE A 81 -3.12 -11.98 -12.12
CA PHE A 81 -2.53 -11.12 -13.13
C PHE A 81 -3.18 -9.75 -13.17
N GLU A 82 -2.45 -8.78 -13.72
CA GLU A 82 -2.94 -7.41 -13.96
C GLU A 82 -4.09 -7.39 -14.96
N GLN A 83 -3.97 -8.17 -16.05
CA GLN A 83 -4.90 -8.22 -17.18
C GLN A 83 -5.08 -9.66 -17.68
N PRO A 84 -6.25 -10.01 -18.25
CA PRO A 84 -6.51 -11.35 -18.81
C PRO A 84 -5.50 -11.79 -19.88
N ASP A 85 -5.05 -10.88 -20.74
CA ASP A 85 -4.10 -11.20 -21.82
C ASP A 85 -2.77 -11.81 -21.30
N ARG A 86 -2.43 -11.55 -20.03
CA ARG A 86 -1.23 -12.09 -19.38
C ARG A 86 -1.33 -13.56 -19.03
N VAL A 87 -2.55 -14.07 -18.87
CA VAL A 87 -2.81 -15.49 -18.58
C VAL A 87 -2.42 -16.37 -19.77
N ARG A 88 -2.44 -15.83 -21.00
CA ARG A 88 -2.15 -16.59 -22.22
C ARG A 88 -0.80 -17.30 -22.18
N ALA A 89 0.25 -16.62 -21.74
CA ALA A 89 1.58 -17.20 -21.63
C ALA A 89 1.58 -18.43 -20.70
N ALA A 90 0.84 -18.40 -19.59
CA ALA A 90 0.70 -19.55 -18.71
C ALA A 90 -0.04 -20.72 -19.39
N LEU A 91 -0.99 -20.48 -20.29
CA LEU A 91 -1.70 -21.55 -21.01
C LEU A 91 -0.81 -22.28 -22.03
N GLU A 92 0.27 -21.66 -22.49
CA GLU A 92 1.24 -22.30 -23.40
C GLU A 92 1.98 -23.47 -22.75
N MET A 93 1.94 -23.59 -21.41
CA MET A 93 2.45 -24.77 -20.71
C MET A 93 1.60 -26.02 -20.93
N LEU A 94 0.33 -25.87 -21.32
CA LEU A 94 -0.61 -26.98 -21.41
C LEU A 94 -0.29 -27.89 -22.60
N PRO A 95 -0.31 -29.23 -22.41
CA PRO A 95 0.17 -30.15 -23.41
C PRO A 95 -0.77 -30.30 -24.61
N TYR A 96 -0.23 -30.24 -25.82
CA TYR A 96 -0.97 -30.54 -27.04
C TYR A 96 -0.13 -31.35 -28.03
N ARG A 97 -0.78 -31.90 -29.06
CA ARG A 97 -0.09 -32.52 -30.20
C ARG A 97 -0.71 -32.10 -31.51
N GLU A 98 0.07 -32.06 -32.57
CA GLU A 98 -0.50 -31.93 -33.91
C GLU A 98 -1.25 -33.21 -34.31
N ARG A 99 -2.37 -33.06 -35.03
CA ARG A 99 -3.16 -34.22 -35.46
C ARG A 99 -2.35 -35.12 -36.39
N GLY A 100 -2.22 -36.39 -36.01
CA GLY A 100 -1.44 -37.39 -36.75
C GLY A 100 0.03 -37.46 -36.34
N GLN A 101 0.52 -36.54 -35.51
CA GLN A 101 1.86 -36.57 -34.96
C GLN A 101 1.90 -37.28 -33.59
N ARG A 102 3.07 -37.83 -33.27
CA ARG A 102 3.37 -38.41 -31.95
C ARG A 102 4.06 -37.43 -31.00
N ALA A 103 4.67 -36.37 -31.51
CA ALA A 103 5.34 -35.36 -30.71
C ALA A 103 4.29 -34.60 -29.86
N VAL A 104 4.64 -34.37 -28.59
CA VAL A 104 3.84 -33.57 -27.65
C VAL A 104 4.57 -32.26 -27.42
N HIS A 105 3.85 -31.16 -27.56
CA HIS A 105 4.26 -29.80 -27.21
C HIS A 105 3.70 -29.44 -25.84
N GLY A 106 4.29 -28.45 -25.17
CA GLY A 106 3.97 -28.10 -23.78
C GLY A 106 4.46 -29.17 -22.80
N THR A 107 3.97 -29.13 -21.56
CA THR A 107 4.39 -30.05 -20.49
C THR A 107 3.45 -31.26 -20.41
N PRO A 108 3.91 -32.47 -20.78
CA PRO A 108 3.06 -33.66 -20.73
C PRO A 108 2.59 -33.96 -19.30
N GLY A 109 1.34 -34.37 -19.16
CA GLY A 109 0.78 -34.78 -17.86
C GLY A 109 0.27 -33.61 -17.02
N LEU A 110 0.21 -32.39 -17.55
CA LEU A 110 -0.62 -31.33 -16.96
C LEU A 110 -2.08 -31.49 -17.35
N TRP A 111 -2.96 -31.06 -16.46
CA TRP A 111 -4.37 -30.86 -16.72
C TRP A 111 -4.75 -29.43 -16.32
N ALA A 112 -5.83 -28.93 -16.91
CA ALA A 112 -6.40 -27.64 -16.54
C ALA A 112 -7.92 -27.72 -16.45
N SER A 113 -8.50 -26.97 -15.50
CA SER A 113 -9.94 -26.80 -15.39
C SER A 113 -10.32 -25.41 -14.91
N THR A 114 -11.55 -25.00 -15.19
CA THR A 114 -12.11 -23.75 -14.67
C THR A 114 -12.84 -24.01 -13.36
N ILE A 115 -12.49 -23.30 -12.29
CA ILE A 115 -13.14 -23.38 -10.98
C ILE A 115 -13.40 -21.95 -10.48
N ASP A 116 -14.66 -21.62 -10.19
CA ASP A 116 -15.08 -20.30 -9.69
C ASP A 116 -14.55 -19.12 -10.53
N GLY A 117 -14.54 -19.27 -11.86
CA GLY A 117 -14.04 -18.26 -12.81
C GLY A 117 -12.52 -18.15 -12.90
N ASN A 118 -11.77 -19.01 -12.21
CA ASN A 118 -10.30 -19.10 -12.27
C ASN A 118 -9.88 -20.32 -13.08
N ILE A 119 -8.65 -20.33 -13.60
CA ILE A 119 -8.06 -21.52 -14.23
C ILE A 119 -7.13 -22.18 -13.22
N GLU A 120 -7.39 -23.44 -12.89
CA GLU A 120 -6.47 -24.27 -12.12
C GLU A 120 -5.68 -25.18 -13.04
N ILE A 121 -4.36 -25.20 -12.86
CA ILE A 121 -3.41 -26.06 -13.58
C ILE A 121 -2.68 -26.92 -12.56
N ALA A 122 -2.59 -28.22 -12.82
CA ALA A 122 -1.93 -29.15 -11.93
C ALA A 122 -1.38 -30.36 -12.69
N PHE A 123 -0.65 -31.24 -12.01
CA PHE A 123 -0.27 -32.55 -12.57
C PHE A 123 -1.46 -33.51 -12.54
N ALA A 124 -1.80 -34.10 -13.69
CA ALA A 124 -3.02 -34.90 -13.86
C ALA A 124 -3.02 -36.15 -13.00
N ARG A 125 -1.83 -36.72 -12.71
CA ARG A 125 -1.69 -37.88 -11.82
C ARG A 125 -1.76 -37.55 -10.33
N HIS A 126 -1.43 -36.31 -9.98
CA HIS A 126 -1.33 -35.87 -8.60
C HIS A 126 -1.95 -34.47 -8.42
N PRO A 127 -3.27 -34.32 -8.71
CA PRO A 127 -3.92 -33.02 -8.77
C PRO A 127 -3.91 -32.26 -7.44
N ASN A 128 -3.76 -32.97 -6.31
CA ASN A 128 -3.71 -32.37 -4.98
C ASN A 128 -2.27 -32.12 -4.47
N ALA A 129 -1.26 -32.63 -5.16
CA ALA A 129 0.14 -32.48 -4.75
C ALA A 129 0.73 -31.14 -5.16
N ALA A 130 0.23 -30.56 -6.25
CA ALA A 130 0.65 -29.26 -6.77
C ALA A 130 -0.47 -28.63 -7.57
N VAL A 131 -0.79 -27.37 -7.29
CA VAL A 131 -1.83 -26.59 -7.97
C VAL A 131 -1.35 -25.17 -8.22
N VAL A 132 -1.56 -24.67 -9.42
CA VAL A 132 -1.44 -23.26 -9.77
C VAL A 132 -2.83 -22.75 -10.14
N ALA A 133 -3.33 -21.76 -9.41
CA ALA A 133 -4.62 -21.13 -9.66
C ALA A 133 -4.41 -19.72 -10.22
N LEU A 134 -4.91 -19.49 -11.43
CA LEU A 134 -4.74 -18.24 -12.17
C LEU A 134 -6.03 -17.41 -12.10
N SER A 135 -5.90 -16.13 -11.81
CA SER A 135 -6.99 -15.16 -11.68
C SER A 135 -6.57 -13.78 -12.24
N CYS A 136 -7.51 -12.84 -12.36
CA CYS A 136 -7.22 -11.46 -12.77
C CYS A 136 -7.71 -10.42 -11.74
N LEU A 137 -7.06 -9.24 -11.73
CA LEU A 137 -7.35 -8.16 -10.77
C LEU A 137 -8.79 -7.64 -10.90
N ASP A 138 -9.27 -7.52 -12.13
CA ASP A 138 -10.62 -7.09 -12.52
C ASP A 138 -11.72 -8.13 -12.20
N ARG A 139 -11.32 -9.33 -11.74
CA ARG A 139 -12.20 -10.48 -11.47
C ARG A 139 -12.97 -10.95 -12.71
N SER A 140 -12.40 -10.73 -13.90
CA SER A 140 -12.92 -11.32 -15.13
C SER A 140 -12.92 -12.85 -15.04
N ASP A 141 -13.99 -13.47 -15.55
CA ASP A 141 -14.06 -14.92 -15.71
C ASP A 141 -13.02 -15.36 -16.75
N LEU A 142 -12.12 -16.26 -16.37
CA LEU A 142 -11.06 -16.80 -17.23
C LEU A 142 -11.48 -18.07 -17.98
N GLY A 143 -12.65 -18.64 -17.68
CA GLY A 143 -13.20 -19.78 -18.42
C GLY A 143 -13.28 -19.56 -19.94
N PRO A 144 -13.76 -18.40 -20.42
CA PRO A 144 -13.74 -18.05 -21.84
C PRO A 144 -12.32 -18.04 -22.44
N LEU A 145 -11.30 -17.68 -21.66
CA LEU A 145 -9.91 -17.61 -22.12
C LEU A 145 -9.32 -19.02 -22.35
N LEU A 146 -9.58 -19.96 -21.43
CA LEU A 146 -9.20 -21.37 -21.63
C LEU A 146 -9.93 -21.98 -22.83
N SER A 147 -11.23 -21.68 -22.96
CA SER A 147 -12.06 -22.17 -24.09
C SER A 147 -11.62 -21.60 -25.44
N ALA A 148 -11.24 -20.31 -25.46
CA ALA A 148 -10.69 -19.66 -26.64
C ALA A 148 -9.34 -20.26 -27.03
N TYR A 149 -8.49 -20.59 -26.06
CA TYR A 149 -7.21 -21.26 -26.31
C TYR A 149 -7.41 -22.67 -26.89
N GLU A 150 -8.34 -23.46 -26.33
CA GLU A 150 -8.71 -24.77 -26.90
C GLU A 150 -9.23 -24.64 -28.34
N SER A 151 -10.09 -23.64 -28.59
CA SER A 151 -10.64 -23.38 -29.93
C SER A 151 -9.56 -22.95 -30.93
N ALA A 152 -8.58 -22.17 -30.50
CA ALA A 152 -7.44 -21.77 -31.32
C ALA A 152 -6.59 -23.00 -31.72
N LEU A 153 -6.29 -23.90 -30.77
CA LEU A 153 -5.59 -25.15 -31.08
C LEU A 153 -6.38 -26.02 -32.07
N ALA A 154 -7.69 -26.16 -31.86
CA ALA A 154 -8.55 -26.94 -32.76
C ALA A 154 -8.52 -26.38 -34.20
N THR A 155 -8.55 -25.05 -34.35
CA THR A 155 -8.44 -24.34 -35.63
C THR A 155 -7.12 -24.65 -36.34
N GLU A 156 -6.04 -24.77 -35.58
CA GLU A 156 -4.69 -25.13 -36.06
C GLU A 156 -4.48 -26.64 -36.25
N ARG A 157 -5.55 -27.45 -36.16
CA ARG A 157 -5.49 -28.93 -36.22
C ARG A 157 -4.61 -29.55 -35.13
N ARG A 158 -4.53 -28.89 -33.97
CA ARG A 158 -3.86 -29.38 -32.76
C ARG A 158 -4.90 -29.98 -31.81
N VAL A 159 -4.50 -31.02 -31.09
CA VAL A 159 -5.34 -31.77 -30.16
C VAL A 159 -4.85 -31.46 -28.74
N PRO A 160 -5.69 -30.84 -27.89
CA PRO A 160 -5.35 -30.61 -26.50
C PRO A 160 -5.26 -31.94 -25.75
N LEU A 161 -4.28 -32.08 -24.86
CA LEU A 161 -4.04 -33.30 -24.07
C LEU A 161 -4.30 -33.08 -22.56
N TRP A 162 -4.61 -31.86 -22.15
CA TRP A 162 -4.89 -31.48 -20.76
C TRP A 162 -6.36 -31.68 -20.34
N THR A 163 -7.23 -32.08 -21.27
CA THR A 163 -8.68 -32.22 -21.06
C THR A 163 -9.07 -33.53 -20.37
N VAL A 164 -8.12 -34.47 -20.22
CA VAL A 164 -8.36 -35.73 -19.52
C VAL A 164 -8.30 -35.49 -18.02
N ALA A 165 -9.47 -35.56 -17.37
CA ALA A 165 -9.58 -35.41 -15.93
C ALA A 165 -8.70 -36.44 -15.18
N PRO A 166 -8.11 -36.06 -14.02
CA PRO A 166 -7.31 -36.98 -13.19
C PRO A 166 -7.96 -38.33 -12.92
N SER A 167 -9.27 -38.34 -12.70
CA SER A 167 -10.07 -39.54 -12.41
C SER A 167 -10.18 -40.52 -13.58
N ALA A 168 -9.89 -40.09 -14.82
CA ALA A 168 -9.96 -40.92 -16.02
C ALA A 168 -8.61 -41.58 -16.38
N LEU A 169 -7.54 -41.30 -15.64
CA LEU A 169 -6.22 -41.87 -15.89
C LEU A 169 -6.08 -43.28 -15.28
N PRO A 170 -5.48 -44.25 -15.99
CA PRO A 170 -5.23 -45.57 -15.44
C PRO A 170 -4.21 -45.52 -14.29
N PRO A 171 -4.35 -46.40 -13.28
CA PRO A 171 -3.45 -46.47 -12.13
C PRO A 171 -2.01 -46.79 -12.56
N GLU A 172 -1.03 -46.28 -11.81
CA GLU A 172 0.39 -46.51 -12.11
C GLU A 172 0.74 -48.00 -11.98
N LYS A 173 1.22 -48.60 -13.07
CA LYS A 173 1.79 -49.94 -13.05
C LYS A 173 3.20 -49.86 -12.47
N PHE A 174 3.33 -50.14 -11.17
CA PHE A 174 4.61 -50.37 -10.52
C PHE A 174 5.11 -51.77 -10.89
N GLY A 175 6.00 -51.88 -11.88
CA GLY A 175 6.64 -53.16 -12.18
C GLY A 175 7.08 -53.30 -13.63
N GLY A 176 8.36 -53.10 -13.87
CA GLY A 176 9.02 -53.44 -15.13
C GLY A 176 10.31 -52.65 -15.32
N ARG A 177 11.42 -53.35 -15.61
CA ARG A 177 12.71 -52.76 -16.00
C ARG A 177 12.47 -51.74 -17.13
N ARG A 178 12.55 -50.45 -16.81
CA ARG A 178 12.44 -49.36 -17.79
C ARG A 178 13.74 -49.28 -18.58
N LYS A 179 13.64 -49.26 -19.91
CA LYS A 179 14.71 -48.76 -20.79
C LYS A 179 15.08 -47.32 -20.36
N PRO A 180 16.34 -46.87 -20.54
CA PRO A 180 16.72 -45.49 -20.25
C PRO A 180 15.78 -44.56 -21.02
N ARG A 181 15.03 -43.75 -20.27
CA ARG A 181 14.11 -42.78 -20.85
C ARG A 181 14.92 -41.56 -21.27
N PRO A 182 14.60 -40.93 -22.41
CA PRO A 182 15.03 -39.56 -22.64
C PRO A 182 14.57 -38.70 -21.46
N LEU A 183 15.41 -37.75 -21.04
CA LEU A 183 15.09 -36.81 -19.97
C LEU A 183 13.78 -36.09 -20.32
N THR A 184 12.83 -36.15 -19.40
CA THR A 184 11.57 -35.43 -19.51
C THR A 184 11.76 -33.98 -19.09
N ILE A 185 10.82 -33.09 -19.44
CA ILE A 185 10.84 -31.71 -18.95
C ILE A 185 10.90 -31.66 -17.41
N ILE A 186 10.20 -32.58 -16.73
CA ILE A 186 10.28 -32.72 -15.27
C ILE A 186 11.71 -33.05 -14.81
N ASP A 187 12.44 -33.90 -15.54
CA ASP A 187 13.82 -34.25 -15.22
C ASP A 187 14.78 -33.05 -15.40
N HIS A 188 14.49 -32.14 -16.34
CA HIS A 188 15.25 -30.89 -16.51
C HIS A 188 14.97 -29.89 -15.38
N HIS A 189 13.71 -29.74 -14.96
CA HIS A 189 13.35 -28.78 -13.92
C HIS A 189 13.67 -29.27 -12.50
N SER A 190 13.59 -30.57 -12.22
CA SER A 190 13.72 -31.11 -10.85
C SER A 190 15.02 -30.69 -10.13
N PRO A 191 16.21 -30.73 -10.76
CA PRO A 191 17.46 -30.36 -10.10
C PRO A 191 17.53 -28.88 -9.69
N ALA A 192 16.81 -27.98 -10.37
CA ALA A 192 16.90 -26.53 -10.22
C ALA A 192 15.57 -25.85 -9.81
N ALA A 193 14.57 -26.65 -9.43
CA ALA A 193 13.21 -26.15 -9.20
C ALA A 193 13.10 -25.19 -8.00
N ASN A 194 13.97 -25.33 -6.99
CA ASN A 194 13.93 -24.47 -5.81
C ASN A 194 14.23 -23.02 -6.13
N LEU A 195 15.23 -22.78 -6.98
CA LEU A 195 15.64 -21.43 -7.35
C LEU A 195 14.48 -20.69 -8.01
N ALA A 196 13.87 -21.32 -9.03
CA ALA A 196 12.71 -20.77 -9.74
C ALA A 196 11.52 -20.51 -8.82
N SER A 197 11.15 -21.50 -7.99
CA SER A 197 10.06 -21.40 -7.03
C SER A 197 10.30 -20.29 -6.00
N ALA A 198 11.53 -20.18 -5.48
CA ALA A 198 11.90 -19.17 -4.50
C ALA A 198 11.81 -17.75 -5.07
N LEU A 199 12.19 -17.56 -6.34
CA LEU A 199 12.08 -16.28 -7.06
C LEU A 199 10.62 -15.92 -7.39
N LEU A 200 9.85 -16.87 -7.92
CA LEU A 200 8.44 -16.65 -8.28
C LEU A 200 7.59 -16.26 -7.07
N ARG A 201 7.79 -16.92 -5.93
CA ARG A 201 7.08 -16.61 -4.67
C ARG A 201 7.48 -15.26 -4.05
N ARG A 202 8.53 -14.62 -4.60
CA ARG A 202 9.15 -13.36 -4.16
C ARG A 202 9.18 -12.32 -5.28
N ILE A 203 8.24 -12.39 -6.20
CA ILE A 203 8.28 -11.56 -7.40
C ILE A 203 8.04 -10.05 -7.13
N ARG A 204 7.44 -9.70 -5.99
CA ARG A 204 7.17 -8.30 -5.61
C ARG A 204 8.30 -7.58 -4.90
N PHE A 205 9.36 -8.29 -4.55
CA PHE A 205 10.57 -7.67 -4.01
C PHE A 205 11.29 -6.81 -5.03
N TRP A 206 11.28 -7.24 -6.28
CA TRP A 206 11.98 -6.57 -7.35
C TRP A 206 11.43 -5.16 -7.60
N ASP A 207 10.10 -4.99 -7.46
CA ASP A 207 9.41 -3.69 -7.48
C ASP A 207 9.92 -2.67 -6.46
N ARG A 208 10.66 -3.12 -5.45
CA ARG A 208 11.14 -2.28 -4.35
C ARG A 208 12.56 -1.79 -4.54
N LEU A 209 13.27 -2.35 -5.52
CA LEU A 209 14.58 -1.89 -5.92
C LEU A 209 14.41 -0.62 -6.75
N ALA A 210 15.16 0.43 -6.43
CA ALA A 210 15.06 1.67 -7.17
C ALA A 210 15.53 1.47 -8.63
N GLY A 211 14.88 2.15 -9.57
CA GLY A 211 15.41 2.29 -10.92
C GLY A 211 15.17 1.14 -11.90
N HIS A 212 14.46 0.06 -11.57
CA HIS A 212 14.11 -0.96 -12.59
C HIS A 212 12.86 -0.54 -13.40
N ALA A 213 12.88 -0.77 -14.71
CA ALA A 213 11.82 -0.46 -15.66
C ALA A 213 11.03 -1.71 -16.07
N SER A 214 11.73 -2.83 -16.27
CA SER A 214 11.12 -4.12 -16.60
C SER A 214 11.97 -5.30 -16.13
N ILE A 215 11.35 -6.48 -16.05
CA ILE A 215 11.99 -7.72 -15.63
C ILE A 215 11.60 -8.83 -16.59
N ARG A 216 12.60 -9.60 -17.03
CA ARG A 216 12.44 -10.79 -17.84
C ARG A 216 13.20 -11.94 -17.20
N MET A 217 12.62 -13.12 -17.23
CA MET A 217 13.23 -14.36 -16.77
C MET A 217 13.21 -15.38 -17.90
N THR A 218 14.37 -15.97 -18.14
CA THR A 218 14.56 -17.07 -19.09
C THR A 218 15.40 -18.15 -18.42
N CYS A 219 15.43 -19.34 -19.02
CA CYS A 219 16.26 -20.44 -18.53
C CYS A 219 16.94 -21.16 -19.68
N GLU A 220 18.14 -21.69 -19.42
CA GLU A 220 18.89 -22.54 -20.33
C GLU A 220 19.05 -23.94 -19.72
N THR A 221 18.96 -24.98 -20.55
CA THR A 221 19.18 -26.36 -20.12
C THR A 221 20.67 -26.70 -20.19
N VAL A 222 21.21 -27.16 -19.06
CA VAL A 222 22.63 -27.44 -18.85
C VAL A 222 22.81 -28.83 -18.21
N ASP A 223 24.04 -29.33 -18.12
CA ASP A 223 24.34 -30.69 -17.66
C ASP A 223 23.82 -30.98 -16.23
N HIS A 224 23.75 -29.95 -15.39
CA HIS A 224 23.24 -30.04 -14.01
C HIS A 224 21.76 -29.65 -13.84
N GLY A 225 21.03 -29.40 -14.93
CA GLY A 225 19.60 -29.06 -14.89
C GLY A 225 19.27 -27.77 -15.66
N LEU A 226 18.95 -26.70 -14.93
CA LEU A 226 18.62 -25.40 -15.52
C LEU A 226 19.43 -24.28 -14.88
N ASP A 227 19.96 -23.40 -15.71
CA ASP A 227 20.44 -22.09 -15.31
C ASP A 227 19.39 -21.04 -15.64
N TRP A 228 19.20 -20.09 -14.72
CA TRP A 228 18.21 -19.03 -14.83
C TRP A 228 18.90 -17.72 -15.18
N HIS A 229 18.36 -17.04 -16.19
CA HIS A 229 18.81 -15.71 -16.59
C HIS A 229 17.71 -14.70 -16.26
N LEU A 230 18.03 -13.79 -15.35
CA LEU A 230 17.19 -12.65 -14.99
C LEU A 230 17.77 -11.42 -15.67
N GLU A 231 17.02 -10.82 -16.59
CA GLU A 231 17.34 -9.53 -17.17
C GLU A 231 16.46 -8.46 -16.53
N ARG A 232 17.09 -7.44 -15.95
CA ARG A 232 16.40 -6.22 -15.49
C ARG A 232 16.82 -5.04 -16.36
N GLU A 233 15.83 -4.32 -16.87
CA GLU A 233 16.06 -3.03 -17.51
C GLU A 233 16.07 -1.95 -16.41
N VAL A 234 17.07 -1.07 -16.43
CA VAL A 234 17.30 -0.05 -15.41
C VAL A 234 17.19 1.32 -16.06
N HIS A 235 16.42 2.22 -15.45
CA HIS A 235 16.24 3.58 -15.91
C HIS A 235 17.59 4.32 -15.99
N PRO A 236 17.82 5.15 -17.03
CA PRO A 236 19.14 5.77 -17.27
C PRO A 236 19.72 6.58 -16.11
N ASP A 237 18.85 7.09 -15.24
CA ASP A 237 19.23 7.87 -14.05
C ASP A 237 19.77 7.02 -12.89
N PHE A 238 19.73 5.68 -12.99
CA PHE A 238 20.11 4.77 -11.93
C PHE A 238 21.34 3.92 -12.32
N PRO A 239 22.21 3.58 -11.35
CA PRO A 239 23.36 2.74 -11.62
C PRO A 239 22.92 1.32 -12.01
N LEU A 240 23.61 0.75 -13.00
CA LEU A 240 23.39 -0.65 -13.42
C LEU A 240 23.80 -1.63 -12.31
N HIS A 241 24.82 -1.29 -11.53
CA HIS A 241 25.26 -2.02 -10.35
C HIS A 241 24.45 -1.63 -9.12
N ASP A 242 23.98 -2.62 -8.34
CA ASP A 242 23.13 -2.40 -7.17
C ASP A 242 23.48 -3.41 -6.05
N ASP A 243 24.29 -2.97 -5.08
CA ASP A 243 24.69 -3.76 -3.91
C ASP A 243 23.49 -4.23 -3.06
N ARG A 244 22.38 -3.49 -3.09
CA ARG A 244 21.18 -3.83 -2.30
C ARG A 244 20.53 -5.08 -2.84
N LEU A 245 20.54 -5.23 -4.16
CA LEU A 245 20.01 -6.41 -4.81
C LEU A 245 20.83 -7.66 -4.44
N VAL A 246 22.15 -7.54 -4.35
CA VAL A 246 23.03 -8.61 -3.87
C VAL A 246 22.68 -9.00 -2.43
N ALA A 247 22.59 -8.01 -1.53
CA ALA A 247 22.24 -8.25 -0.13
C ALA A 247 20.85 -8.89 0.03
N LEU A 248 19.87 -8.45 -0.77
CA LEU A 248 18.51 -8.99 -0.72
C LEU A 248 18.43 -10.41 -1.25
N LEU A 249 19.15 -10.74 -2.33
CA LEU A 249 19.21 -12.11 -2.84
C LEU A 249 19.92 -13.05 -1.87
N ALA A 250 20.92 -12.55 -1.15
CA ALA A 250 21.68 -13.33 -0.16
C ALA A 250 20.97 -13.53 1.18
N GLU A 251 20.01 -12.68 1.52
CA GLU A 251 19.28 -12.78 2.78
C GLU A 251 18.24 -13.91 2.74
N PRO A 252 18.33 -14.96 3.60
CA PRO A 252 17.42 -16.12 3.57
C PRO A 252 15.98 -15.82 4.03
N VAL A 253 15.75 -14.74 4.77
CA VAL A 253 14.39 -14.39 5.24
C VAL A 253 13.61 -13.69 4.13
N VAL A 254 14.22 -12.70 3.50
CA VAL A 254 13.57 -11.86 2.48
C VAL A 254 13.85 -12.36 1.06
N GLY A 255 15.05 -12.84 0.77
CA GLY A 255 15.44 -13.41 -0.50
C GLY A 255 15.45 -14.93 -0.54
N PRO A 256 16.02 -15.51 -1.62
CA PRO A 256 16.24 -16.95 -1.73
C PRO A 256 17.39 -17.46 -0.85
N GLY A 257 18.28 -16.57 -0.38
CA GLY A 257 19.47 -16.92 0.39
C GLY A 257 20.63 -17.40 -0.48
N LEU A 258 20.88 -16.72 -1.62
CA LEU A 258 21.90 -17.09 -2.60
C LEU A 258 23.28 -16.57 -2.24
N LEU A 259 24.32 -17.26 -2.69
CA LEU A 259 25.71 -16.81 -2.62
C LEU A 259 26.10 -16.16 -3.94
N VAL A 260 26.67 -14.95 -3.87
CA VAL A 260 27.20 -14.26 -5.04
C VAL A 260 28.60 -14.79 -5.37
N ASP A 261 28.85 -15.12 -6.63
CA ASP A 261 30.21 -15.37 -7.11
C ASP A 261 30.87 -14.03 -7.46
N LEU A 262 31.67 -13.51 -6.53
CA LEU A 262 32.37 -12.24 -6.71
C LEU A 262 33.43 -12.30 -7.83
N ASN A 263 33.87 -13.49 -8.26
CA ASN A 263 34.85 -13.63 -9.34
C ASN A 263 34.22 -13.44 -10.73
N GLU A 264 32.90 -13.59 -10.83
CA GLU A 264 32.15 -13.48 -12.09
C GLU A 264 31.33 -12.19 -12.19
N HIS A 265 31.51 -11.29 -11.22
CA HIS A 265 30.94 -9.96 -11.27
C HIS A 265 31.62 -9.10 -12.34
N ARG A 266 30.86 -8.72 -13.37
CA ARG A 266 31.33 -7.88 -14.48
C ARG A 266 30.39 -6.70 -14.66
N CYS A 267 30.84 -5.50 -14.31
CA CYS A 267 30.14 -4.27 -14.68
C CYS A 267 30.95 -3.46 -15.70
N ASP A 268 30.24 -2.93 -16.69
CA ASP A 268 30.68 -1.91 -17.62
C ASP A 268 29.60 -0.81 -17.75
N ASP A 269 29.84 0.22 -18.56
CA ASP A 269 28.92 1.35 -18.73
C ASP A 269 27.57 0.98 -19.38
N ARG A 270 27.44 -0.24 -19.92
CA ARG A 270 26.28 -0.70 -20.69
C ARG A 270 25.57 -1.90 -20.07
N ARG A 271 26.21 -2.61 -19.16
CA ARG A 271 25.61 -3.73 -18.44
C ARG A 271 26.34 -4.02 -17.14
N CYS A 272 25.61 -4.57 -16.18
CA CYS A 272 26.23 -5.27 -15.06
C CYS A 272 25.69 -6.70 -14.93
N VAL A 273 26.60 -7.67 -14.86
CA VAL A 273 26.30 -9.10 -14.76
C VAL A 273 26.84 -9.66 -13.45
N MET A 274 26.00 -10.38 -12.72
CA MET A 274 26.32 -11.07 -11.47
C MET A 274 25.78 -12.49 -11.51
N GLU A 275 26.54 -13.45 -10.98
CA GLU A 275 26.14 -14.85 -10.88
C GLU A 275 25.90 -15.24 -9.42
N PHE A 276 24.85 -16.02 -9.19
CA PHE A 276 24.42 -16.45 -7.88
C PHE A 276 24.20 -17.95 -7.85
N THR A 277 24.65 -18.59 -6.78
CA THR A 277 24.53 -20.04 -6.55
C THR A 277 23.85 -20.31 -5.21
N ALA A 278 23.40 -21.56 -5.01
CA ALA A 278 22.85 -21.97 -3.73
C ALA A 278 23.95 -22.17 -2.66
N PRO A 279 23.64 -21.94 -1.38
CA PRO A 279 24.49 -22.36 -0.27
C PRO A 279 24.81 -23.86 -0.31
N ALA A 280 26.04 -24.23 0.05
CA ALA A 280 26.52 -25.62 -0.04
C ALA A 280 25.75 -26.62 0.86
N ASP A 281 25.03 -26.14 1.86
CA ASP A 281 24.17 -26.93 2.76
C ASP A 281 22.78 -27.25 2.15
N ARG A 282 22.43 -26.65 1.00
CA ARG A 282 21.17 -26.86 0.30
C ARG A 282 21.40 -27.60 -1.02
N LEU A 283 21.42 -28.92 -0.96
CA LEU A 283 21.79 -29.75 -2.11
C LEU A 283 20.61 -30.21 -2.97
N GLU A 284 19.43 -30.45 -2.38
CA GLU A 284 18.31 -31.03 -3.13
C GLU A 284 17.50 -29.95 -3.85
N GLY A 285 17.37 -30.05 -5.18
CA GLY A 285 16.56 -29.16 -6.02
C GLY A 285 17.10 -27.73 -6.19
N TRP A 286 18.32 -27.46 -5.70
CA TRP A 286 19.01 -26.15 -5.71
C TRP A 286 20.19 -26.11 -6.68
N HIS A 287 20.33 -27.09 -7.57
CA HIS A 287 21.31 -27.04 -8.65
C HIS A 287 20.98 -25.89 -9.63
N GLY A 288 21.99 -25.39 -10.33
CA GLY A 288 21.83 -24.29 -11.26
C GLY A 288 22.37 -22.96 -10.75
N VAL A 289 22.56 -22.04 -11.68
CA VAL A 289 23.05 -20.68 -11.45
C VAL A 289 21.95 -19.68 -11.79
N LEU A 290 21.79 -18.64 -10.98
CA LEU A 290 21.05 -17.45 -11.35
C LEU A 290 22.03 -16.40 -11.88
N ARG A 291 22.01 -16.15 -13.18
CA ARG A 291 22.71 -15.02 -13.80
C ARG A 291 21.77 -13.82 -13.85
N LEU A 292 22.12 -12.77 -13.13
CA LEU A 292 21.45 -11.49 -13.14
C LEU A 292 22.18 -10.54 -14.10
N GLN A 293 21.46 -9.99 -15.06
CA GLN A 293 21.94 -8.99 -16.00
C GLN A 293 21.12 -7.70 -15.84
N SER A 294 21.81 -6.59 -15.61
CA SER A 294 21.23 -5.25 -15.55
C SER A 294 21.65 -4.49 -16.80
N VAL A 295 20.69 -3.96 -17.57
CA VAL A 295 20.93 -3.18 -18.80
C VAL A 295 20.17 -1.85 -18.74
N PRO A 296 20.63 -0.78 -19.39
CA PRO A 296 19.88 0.47 -19.46
C PRO A 296 18.58 0.27 -20.24
N SER A 297 17.47 0.82 -19.76
CA SER A 297 16.21 0.87 -20.48
C SER A 297 16.26 1.93 -21.59
N ASP A 298 15.56 1.70 -22.69
CA ASP A 298 15.38 2.74 -23.71
C ASP A 298 14.65 3.97 -23.12
N PRO A 299 15.02 5.21 -23.51
CA PRO A 299 14.46 6.45 -22.97
C PRO A 299 13.01 6.74 -23.41
N ALA A 300 12.24 5.72 -23.80
CA ALA A 300 10.80 5.87 -24.03
C ALA A 300 10.08 6.20 -22.72
N LEU A 301 8.89 6.82 -22.82
CA LEU A 301 7.97 7.29 -21.76
C LEU A 301 7.56 6.17 -20.76
N HIS A 302 8.52 5.59 -20.07
CA HIS A 302 8.31 4.74 -18.92
C HIS A 302 8.32 5.65 -17.72
N THR A 303 7.13 5.98 -17.22
CA THR A 303 7.00 6.59 -15.90
C THR A 303 7.70 5.65 -14.93
N PRO A 304 8.81 6.06 -14.28
CA PRO A 304 9.52 5.17 -13.38
C PRO A 304 8.51 4.66 -12.35
N PRO A 305 8.45 3.34 -12.07
CA PRO A 305 7.65 2.86 -10.96
C PRO A 305 8.12 3.64 -9.73
N ARG A 306 7.22 4.45 -9.16
CA ARG A 306 7.50 5.24 -7.95
C ARG A 306 8.19 4.30 -6.95
N PRO A 307 9.42 4.58 -6.49
CA PRO A 307 10.10 3.73 -5.53
C PRO A 307 9.21 3.61 -4.30
N ARG A 308 8.73 2.40 -4.04
CA ARG A 308 7.88 2.15 -2.87
C ARG A 308 8.79 1.75 -1.72
N HIS A 309 8.88 2.61 -0.71
CA HIS A 309 9.70 2.49 0.50
C HIS A 309 9.86 1.06 1.03
N PHE A 310 10.94 0.41 0.59
CA PHE A 310 11.86 -0.26 1.50
C PHE A 310 13.04 0.69 1.59
N THR A 311 12.95 1.71 2.46
CA THR A 311 14.19 2.31 2.94
C THR A 311 14.77 1.28 3.89
N GLY A 312 15.82 0.59 3.46
CA GLY A 312 16.69 -0.11 4.39
C GLY A 312 17.15 0.87 5.47
N LEU A 313 17.35 0.37 6.68
CA LEU A 313 18.02 1.11 7.74
C LEU A 313 19.35 1.65 7.18
N GLY A 314 19.51 2.98 7.13
CA GLY A 314 20.77 3.65 6.75
C GLY A 314 20.78 4.47 5.45
N GLU A 315 19.67 4.68 4.75
CA GLU A 315 19.70 5.46 3.49
C GLU A 315 19.48 6.97 3.65
N SER A 316 20.34 7.76 2.99
CA SER A 316 20.11 9.17 2.69
C SER A 316 19.22 9.31 1.45
N ALA A 317 18.14 10.08 1.57
CA ALA A 317 17.25 10.38 0.44
C ALA A 317 17.94 11.24 -0.63
N TYR A 318 17.68 10.93 -1.89
CA TYR A 318 17.99 11.80 -3.03
C TYR A 318 17.29 13.15 -2.92
N PRO A 319 17.92 14.24 -3.41
CA PRO A 319 17.33 15.57 -3.42
C PRO A 319 16.19 15.60 -4.43
N SER A 320 14.96 15.74 -3.95
CA SER A 320 13.88 16.26 -4.79
C SER A 320 14.25 17.68 -5.21
N HIS A 321 14.46 17.89 -6.50
CA HIS A 321 14.71 19.21 -7.10
C HIS A 321 13.79 20.29 -6.51
N GLY A 322 14.40 21.40 -6.07
CA GLY A 322 13.66 22.57 -5.60
C GLY A 322 14.39 23.53 -4.65
N ASP A 323 15.63 23.27 -4.21
CA ASP A 323 16.41 24.29 -3.50
C ASP A 323 17.24 25.12 -4.48
N SER A 324 16.70 26.27 -4.86
CA SER A 324 17.47 27.44 -5.28
C SER A 324 16.77 28.70 -4.84
N ALA A 325 17.10 29.14 -3.62
CA ALA A 325 17.53 30.51 -3.36
C ALA A 325 17.95 30.63 -1.88
N LEU A 326 19.27 30.63 -1.66
CA LEU A 326 19.89 31.18 -0.47
C LEU A 326 19.79 32.72 -0.47
N SER A 327 19.77 33.28 0.74
CA SER A 327 19.93 34.69 1.13
C SER A 327 18.68 35.58 0.96
N SER A 328 18.17 36.27 1.98
CA SER A 328 18.85 36.90 3.11
C SER A 328 17.87 37.35 4.21
N SER A 329 18.43 37.54 5.41
CA SER A 329 18.09 38.59 6.39
C SER A 329 16.89 38.42 7.33
N VAL A 330 17.25 38.34 8.60
CA VAL A 330 16.46 38.43 9.83
C VAL A 330 15.80 39.81 10.01
N ALA A 331 14.55 39.87 10.49
CA ALA A 331 14.08 40.79 11.54
C ALA A 331 12.65 40.46 12.03
N PRO A 332 12.28 40.79 13.29
CA PRO A 332 11.14 40.23 14.00
C PRO A 332 9.91 41.15 14.05
N GLY A 333 8.73 40.55 14.25
CA GLY A 333 7.57 41.20 14.86
C GLY A 333 6.59 41.90 13.92
N SER A 334 5.40 41.31 13.75
CA SER A 334 4.11 42.00 13.87
C SER A 334 2.98 41.02 13.58
N ILE A 335 2.10 40.84 14.56
CA ILE A 335 0.79 40.21 14.39
C ILE A 335 -0.11 41.27 13.73
N PRO A 336 -0.72 41.02 12.56
CA PRO A 336 -1.73 41.93 12.05
C PRO A 336 -3.08 41.56 12.66
N SER A 337 -3.48 42.35 13.65
CA SER A 337 -4.86 42.48 14.15
C SER A 337 -5.77 42.90 12.99
N ARG A 338 -6.82 42.12 12.67
CA ARG A 338 -7.79 42.51 11.65
C ARG A 338 -8.95 43.29 12.29
N SER A 339 -8.90 44.59 12.07
CA SER A 339 -9.96 45.56 12.30
C SER A 339 -11.16 45.33 11.36
N ARG A 340 -12.38 45.55 11.88
CA ARG A 340 -13.64 45.71 11.14
C ARG A 340 -13.52 46.77 10.03
N ARG A 341 -14.10 46.49 8.87
CA ARG A 341 -14.75 47.50 7.98
C ARG A 341 -15.67 46.75 7.00
N THR A 342 -16.99 46.85 7.10
CA THR A 342 -17.85 47.86 6.46
C THR A 342 -17.43 48.25 5.04
N GLU A 343 -18.25 47.75 4.11
CA GLU A 343 -18.64 48.32 2.81
C GLU A 343 -17.78 49.44 2.23
N THR A 344 -17.12 49.15 1.12
CA THR A 344 -17.00 50.08 -0.01
C THR A 344 -16.70 49.28 -1.28
N LEU A 345 -17.58 49.41 -2.27
CA LEU A 345 -17.40 48.88 -3.60
C LEU A 345 -16.19 49.55 -4.27
N SER A 346 -15.23 48.77 -4.74
CA SER A 346 -14.62 48.90 -6.09
C SER A 346 -13.45 47.94 -6.29
N SER A 347 -13.57 47.14 -7.35
CA SER A 347 -12.51 46.68 -8.26
C SER A 347 -11.23 46.06 -7.65
N GLU A 348 -11.28 44.77 -7.34
CA GLU A 348 -10.40 43.73 -7.87
C GLU A 348 -10.87 42.40 -7.27
N SER A 349 -11.59 41.61 -8.05
CA SER A 349 -12.23 40.37 -7.62
C SER A 349 -11.21 39.25 -7.45
N ASN A 350 -10.36 39.33 -6.43
CA ASN A 350 -9.91 38.13 -5.75
C ASN A 350 -11.11 37.60 -4.97
N GLN A 351 -11.95 36.81 -5.64
CA GLN A 351 -13.02 36.06 -4.99
C GLN A 351 -12.41 35.32 -3.79
N PHE A 352 -12.75 35.77 -2.58
CA PHE A 352 -12.46 35.05 -1.36
C PHE A 352 -13.22 33.71 -1.47
N GLN A 353 -12.51 32.64 -1.83
CA GLN A 353 -13.04 31.29 -1.78
C GLN A 353 -12.67 30.70 -0.44
N GLY A 354 -13.68 30.34 0.35
CA GLY A 354 -13.51 29.56 1.57
C GLY A 354 -12.70 28.30 1.29
N ARG A 355 -11.86 27.91 2.25
CA ARG A 355 -10.98 26.75 2.10
C ARG A 355 -11.60 25.51 2.71
N CYS A 356 -11.47 24.39 2.02
CA CYS A 356 -11.91 23.09 2.51
C CYS A 356 -10.71 22.19 2.80
N PHE A 357 -10.67 21.60 3.98
CA PHE A 357 -9.74 20.51 4.26
C PHE A 357 -10.48 19.31 4.81
N GLN A 358 -9.96 18.12 4.51
CA GLN A 358 -10.49 16.87 4.98
C GLN A 358 -9.70 16.41 6.20
N LEU A 359 -10.42 16.07 7.28
CA LEU A 359 -9.86 15.36 8.41
C LEU A 359 -9.87 13.86 8.13
N LEU A 360 -8.71 13.25 8.30
CA LEU A 360 -8.49 11.82 8.14
C LEU A 360 -8.05 11.22 9.48
N ALA A 361 -8.45 9.99 9.73
CA ALA A 361 -7.94 9.19 10.83
C ALA A 361 -7.49 7.81 10.30
N PRO A 362 -6.51 7.16 10.94
CA PRO A 362 -6.11 5.81 10.59
C PRO A 362 -7.29 4.83 10.72
N ARG A 363 -7.38 3.84 9.81
CA ARG A 363 -8.50 2.88 9.76
C ARG A 363 -8.58 2.04 11.05
N PHE A 364 -9.79 1.83 11.55
CA PHE A 364 -10.07 1.07 12.78
C PHE A 364 -9.43 1.65 14.05
N SER A 365 -8.93 2.88 14.00
CA SER A 365 -8.52 3.60 15.21
C SER A 365 -9.75 4.08 15.98
N ARG A 366 -9.64 4.18 17.31
CA ARG A 366 -10.63 4.89 18.12
C ARG A 366 -10.84 6.33 17.63
N ASP A 367 -9.80 6.93 17.04
CA ASP A 367 -9.85 8.28 16.49
C ASP A 367 -10.81 8.40 15.30
N GLN A 368 -11.04 7.33 14.53
CA GLN A 368 -12.06 7.28 13.46
C GLN A 368 -13.47 7.53 14.00
N TRP A 369 -13.76 7.04 15.20
CA TRP A 369 -15.08 7.15 15.83
C TRP A 369 -15.32 8.52 16.47
N GLU A 370 -14.25 9.29 16.71
CA GLU A 370 -14.29 10.61 17.33
C GLU A 370 -14.11 11.74 16.30
N MET A 371 -13.89 11.46 15.01
CA MET A 371 -13.52 12.47 14.00
C MET A 371 -14.50 13.64 13.90
N GLN A 372 -15.81 13.38 13.99
CA GLN A 372 -16.81 14.46 13.98
C GLN A 372 -16.63 15.38 15.18
N SER A 373 -16.43 14.83 16.38
CA SER A 373 -16.16 15.62 17.59
C SER A 373 -14.84 16.39 17.48
N ARG A 374 -13.81 15.80 16.86
CA ARG A 374 -12.52 16.48 16.64
C ARG A 374 -12.63 17.64 15.65
N ALA A 375 -13.40 17.47 14.57
CA ALA A 375 -13.71 18.54 13.63
C ALA A 375 -14.41 19.70 14.33
N MET A 376 -15.33 19.38 15.24
CA MET A 376 -16.06 20.38 16.03
C MET A 376 -15.17 21.13 17.01
N GLU A 377 -14.24 20.46 17.70
CA GLU A 377 -13.24 21.10 18.58
C GLU A 377 -12.35 22.08 17.81
N ILE A 378 -11.79 21.65 16.67
CA ILE A 378 -10.94 22.50 15.81
C ILE A 378 -11.76 23.69 15.28
N GLY A 379 -12.98 23.43 14.79
CA GLY A 379 -13.86 24.48 14.31
C GLY A 379 -14.24 25.50 15.39
N ALA A 380 -14.45 25.05 16.63
CA ALA A 380 -14.80 25.93 17.75
C ALA A 380 -13.61 26.82 18.13
N ALA A 381 -12.40 26.27 18.15
CA ALA A 381 -11.17 27.03 18.37
C ALA A 381 -10.94 28.10 17.29
N TRP A 382 -11.27 27.81 16.04
CA TRP A 382 -11.16 28.81 14.96
C TRP A 382 -12.30 29.83 14.96
N ALA A 383 -13.51 29.44 15.36
CA ALA A 383 -14.60 30.40 15.57
C ALA A 383 -14.30 31.34 16.75
N LEU A 384 -13.59 30.90 17.79
CA LEU A 384 -13.01 31.75 18.86
C LEU A 384 -12.02 32.79 18.32
N ASP A 385 -11.34 32.49 17.22
CA ASP A 385 -10.47 33.43 16.50
C ASP A 385 -11.22 34.34 15.51
N GLY A 386 -12.56 34.28 15.48
CA GLY A 386 -13.38 35.11 14.60
C GLY A 386 -13.67 34.52 13.22
N CYS A 387 -13.31 33.26 12.95
CA CYS A 387 -13.61 32.62 11.67
C CYS A 387 -15.07 32.12 11.59
N SER A 388 -15.60 32.08 10.38
CA SER A 388 -16.85 31.37 10.05
C SER A 388 -16.53 29.99 9.48
N VAL A 389 -16.87 28.94 10.22
CA VAL A 389 -16.46 27.55 9.96
C VAL A 389 -17.66 26.64 9.77
N LEU A 390 -17.64 25.75 8.78
CA LEU A 390 -18.63 24.67 8.62
C LEU A 390 -17.98 23.28 8.76
N VAL A 391 -18.54 22.45 9.62
CA VAL A 391 -18.21 21.02 9.70
C VAL A 391 -19.23 20.22 8.88
N VAL A 392 -18.75 19.54 7.85
CA VAL A 392 -19.56 18.64 7.00
C VAL A 392 -19.23 17.19 7.37
N ALA A 393 -20.20 16.48 7.95
CA ALA A 393 -20.09 15.06 8.26
C ALA A 393 -20.91 14.23 7.27
N HIS A 394 -20.28 13.35 6.49
CA HIS A 394 -20.94 12.53 5.48
C HIS A 394 -21.15 11.08 5.91
N SER A 395 -22.32 10.50 5.59
CA SER A 395 -22.63 9.07 5.84
C SER A 395 -23.60 8.47 4.80
N PHE A 396 -23.37 7.22 4.38
CA PHE A 396 -24.19 6.44 3.43
C PHE A 396 -25.36 5.68 4.04
N SER A 397 -25.37 5.45 5.36
CA SER A 397 -26.38 4.57 5.96
C SER A 397 -27.73 5.27 6.10
N PHE A 398 -28.68 4.88 5.25
CA PHE A 398 -30.10 5.27 5.32
C PHE A 398 -30.90 4.43 6.33
N SER A 399 -30.26 3.49 7.05
CA SER A 399 -30.93 2.53 7.93
C SER A 399 -31.32 3.18 9.29
N PRO A 400 -32.63 3.17 9.65
CA PRO A 400 -33.10 3.63 10.96
C PRO A 400 -32.71 2.71 12.14
N GLU A 401 -32.17 1.53 11.89
CA GLU A 401 -31.73 0.58 12.92
C GLU A 401 -30.24 0.74 13.24
N SER A 402 -29.42 1.04 12.22
CA SER A 402 -28.04 1.52 12.41
C SER A 402 -28.03 2.87 13.15
N ARG A 403 -29.12 3.65 13.05
CA ARG A 403 -29.35 4.82 13.91
C ARG A 403 -29.37 4.43 15.39
N ARG A 404 -30.11 3.39 15.81
CA ARG A 404 -30.33 3.09 17.24
C ARG A 404 -29.09 2.58 17.96
N LEU A 405 -28.23 1.77 17.32
CA LEU A 405 -26.95 1.35 17.89
C LEU A 405 -25.89 2.48 17.91
N ARG A 406 -26.03 3.49 17.03
CA ARG A 406 -25.13 4.66 16.94
C ARG A 406 -25.59 5.87 17.79
N TYR A 407 -26.71 5.78 18.50
CA TYR A 407 -27.33 6.90 19.24
C TYR A 407 -27.24 6.80 20.77
N HIS A 408 -26.14 6.28 21.32
CA HIS A 408 -25.84 6.52 22.75
C HIS A 408 -25.31 7.93 23.06
N ASN A 409 -25.07 8.77 22.05
CA ASN A 409 -24.65 10.17 22.21
C ASN A 409 -25.42 11.10 21.26
N GLN A 410 -26.75 11.08 21.32
CA GLN A 410 -27.56 12.07 20.62
C GLN A 410 -27.40 13.42 21.35
N LEU A 411 -26.45 14.24 20.88
CA LEU A 411 -26.25 15.62 21.33
C LEU A 411 -27.56 16.41 21.18
N THR A 412 -28.25 16.66 22.28
CA THR A 412 -29.33 17.66 22.38
C THR A 412 -28.72 18.95 22.89
N TRP A 413 -28.12 19.74 21.99
CA TRP A 413 -27.72 21.11 22.33
C TRP A 413 -28.93 22.03 22.19
N ASP A 414 -29.09 22.93 23.16
CA ASP A 414 -30.20 23.89 23.23
C ASP A 414 -30.19 24.79 21.99
N THR A 415 -31.27 24.69 21.23
CA THR A 415 -31.52 25.44 19.99
C THR A 415 -31.94 26.87 20.31
N ALA A 416 -31.26 27.86 19.73
CA ALA A 416 -31.88 29.16 19.54
C ALA A 416 -32.95 29.04 18.43
N ASP A 417 -34.15 29.56 18.68
CA ASP A 417 -35.22 29.60 17.70
C ASP A 417 -34.75 30.26 16.40
N ARG A 418 -35.15 29.65 15.27
CA ARG A 418 -34.93 30.17 13.91
C ARG A 418 -35.40 31.63 13.84
N PRO A 419 -34.55 32.59 13.40
CA PRO A 419 -35.10 33.81 12.82
C PRO A 419 -35.75 33.45 11.48
N THR A 420 -37.06 33.70 11.38
CA THR A 420 -37.99 33.27 10.34
C THR A 420 -37.82 33.96 8.98
N VAL A 421 -36.68 34.61 8.71
CA VAL A 421 -36.58 35.55 7.58
C VAL A 421 -35.23 35.42 6.89
N THR A 422 -35.07 34.39 6.05
CA THR A 422 -34.33 34.38 4.76
C THR A 422 -34.14 32.92 4.30
N ALA A 423 -34.09 32.70 2.98
CA ALA A 423 -33.64 31.44 2.40
C ALA A 423 -32.13 31.27 2.67
N SER A 424 -31.79 30.92 3.91
CA SER A 424 -30.42 30.69 4.35
C SER A 424 -30.00 29.25 4.02
N PRO A 425 -28.71 29.00 3.67
CA PRO A 425 -28.21 27.67 3.33
C PRO A 425 -28.54 26.61 4.40
N PRO A 426 -28.61 25.31 4.05
CA PRO A 426 -29.18 24.24 4.88
C PRO A 426 -28.34 23.85 6.12
N TRP A 427 -27.42 24.70 6.56
CA TRP A 427 -26.45 24.40 7.63
C TRP A 427 -26.97 24.91 8.98
N ARG A 428 -26.76 24.10 10.02
CA ARG A 428 -27.22 24.43 11.36
C ARG A 428 -26.15 25.26 12.06
N LYS A 429 -26.44 26.53 12.36
CA LYS A 429 -25.56 27.34 13.22
C LYS A 429 -25.53 26.70 14.60
N ILE A 430 -24.33 26.43 15.08
CA ILE A 430 -24.12 25.92 16.42
C ILE A 430 -23.57 27.07 17.26
N ARG A 431 -24.25 27.34 18.37
CA ARG A 431 -23.85 28.39 19.30
C ARG A 431 -22.68 27.88 20.12
N LEU A 432 -21.45 28.11 19.64
CA LEU A 432 -20.24 27.47 20.17
C LEU A 432 -19.17 28.42 20.73
N VAL A 433 -19.37 29.75 20.70
CA VAL A 433 -18.27 30.68 20.99
C VAL A 433 -18.76 32.03 21.54
N PRO A 434 -18.20 32.54 22.67
CA PRO A 434 -18.21 33.97 22.98
C PRO A 434 -17.21 34.68 22.06
N GLY A 435 -17.68 35.28 20.96
CA GLY A 435 -16.82 35.95 19.98
C GLY A 435 -17.53 36.29 18.66
N ASP A 436 -16.83 37.00 17.77
CA ASP A 436 -17.37 37.48 16.48
C ASP A 436 -17.46 36.36 15.40
N GLY A 437 -16.92 35.17 15.66
CA GLY A 437 -16.92 34.05 14.72
C GLY A 437 -18.21 33.22 14.73
N SER A 438 -18.28 32.22 13.85
CA SER A 438 -19.44 31.34 13.76
C SER A 438 -19.06 29.91 13.39
N LEU A 439 -19.74 28.92 13.98
CA LEU A 439 -19.54 27.52 13.67
C LEU A 439 -20.86 26.90 13.25
N PHE A 440 -20.86 26.22 12.11
CA PHE A 440 -21.99 25.53 11.55
C PHE A 440 -21.69 24.03 11.44
N MET A 441 -22.73 23.20 11.48
CA MET A 441 -22.63 21.79 11.10
C MET A 441 -23.68 21.44 10.06
N HIS A 442 -23.30 20.58 9.13
CA HIS A 442 -24.21 19.92 8.23
C HIS A 442 -23.91 18.42 8.15
N LYS A 443 -24.94 17.60 8.35
CA LYS A 443 -24.85 16.15 8.14
C LYS A 443 -25.34 15.85 6.73
N ALA A 444 -24.42 15.51 5.85
CA ALA A 444 -24.73 15.22 4.46
C ALA A 444 -25.08 13.72 4.31
N PHE A 445 -26.25 13.46 3.74
CA PHE A 445 -26.70 12.13 3.35
C PHE A 445 -26.93 12.18 1.84
N GLY A 446 -26.17 11.41 1.07
CA GLY A 446 -26.26 11.51 -0.39
C GLY A 446 -25.00 11.08 -1.13
N SER A 447 -25.06 11.26 -2.45
CA SER A 447 -24.00 10.96 -3.40
C SER A 447 -22.82 11.94 -3.28
N ARG A 448 -21.65 11.55 -3.80
CA ARG A 448 -20.45 12.42 -3.88
C ARG A 448 -20.75 13.77 -4.55
N LYS A 449 -21.59 13.77 -5.57
CA LYS A 449 -21.95 14.97 -6.34
C LYS A 449 -22.68 15.99 -5.47
N GLU A 450 -23.58 15.55 -4.61
CA GLU A 450 -24.35 16.42 -3.71
C GLU A 450 -23.46 17.03 -2.64
N VAL A 451 -22.54 16.24 -2.06
CA VAL A 451 -21.55 16.75 -1.09
C VAL A 451 -20.58 17.73 -1.76
N LYS A 452 -20.17 17.47 -3.00
CA LYS A 452 -19.34 18.40 -3.79
C LYS A 452 -20.04 19.73 -3.99
N SER A 453 -21.30 19.73 -4.41
CA SER A 453 -22.09 20.96 -4.57
C SER A 453 -22.25 21.71 -3.25
N LEU A 454 -22.50 21.00 -2.15
CA LEU A 454 -22.59 21.57 -0.80
C LEU A 454 -21.30 22.28 -0.37
N ILE A 455 -20.14 21.64 -0.60
CA ILE A 455 -18.84 22.24 -0.29
C ILE A 455 -18.63 23.48 -1.16
N GLN A 456 -18.94 23.43 -2.45
CA GLN A 456 -18.81 24.58 -3.35
C GLN A 456 -19.68 25.77 -2.94
N GLU A 457 -20.92 25.52 -2.52
CA GLU A 457 -21.81 26.54 -1.95
C GLU A 457 -21.23 27.13 -0.66
N ALA A 458 -20.71 26.28 0.23
CA ALA A 458 -20.06 26.70 1.47
C ALA A 458 -18.84 27.59 1.26
N ARG A 459 -18.06 27.36 0.20
CA ARG A 459 -16.89 28.19 -0.12
C ARG A 459 -17.26 29.64 -0.45
N ALA A 460 -18.49 29.92 -0.87
CA ALA A 460 -18.94 31.28 -1.17
C ALA A 460 -19.33 32.08 0.08
N HIS A 461 -19.54 31.42 1.22
CA HIS A 461 -20.18 32.02 2.40
C HIS A 461 -19.34 31.92 3.68
N LEU A 462 -18.31 31.07 3.71
CA LEU A 462 -17.58 30.73 4.93
C LEU A 462 -16.07 30.77 4.70
N ASP A 463 -15.31 31.01 5.77
CA ASP A 463 -13.85 31.06 5.72
C ASP A 463 -13.25 29.65 5.60
N TRP A 464 -13.80 28.70 6.37
CA TRP A 464 -13.27 27.34 6.49
C TRP A 464 -14.36 26.27 6.46
N ILE A 465 -14.06 25.17 5.79
CA ILE A 465 -14.90 23.98 5.71
C ILE A 465 -14.08 22.77 6.14
N ILE A 466 -14.54 22.09 7.19
CA ILE A 466 -13.93 20.88 7.71
C ILE A 466 -14.77 19.69 7.24
N PHE A 467 -14.23 18.90 6.32
CA PHE A 467 -14.92 17.72 5.81
C PHE A 467 -14.49 16.45 6.56
N VAL A 468 -15.47 15.65 6.98
CA VAL A 468 -15.28 14.36 7.64
C VAL A 468 -16.13 13.30 6.96
N ASP A 469 -15.49 12.22 6.51
CA ASP A 469 -16.18 11.03 6.03
C ASP A 469 -16.35 10.03 7.19
N CYS A 470 -17.60 9.76 7.58
CA CYS A 470 -17.93 8.88 8.71
C CYS A 470 -18.35 7.46 8.27
N ASN A 471 -18.00 7.04 7.05
CA ASN A 471 -18.38 5.71 6.54
C ASN A 471 -17.43 4.60 7.00
N GLU A 472 -18.00 3.48 7.47
CA GLU A 472 -17.28 2.32 8.00
C GLU A 472 -16.70 1.42 6.88
N ASP A 473 -17.36 1.36 5.72
CA ASP A 473 -17.09 0.34 4.68
C ASP A 473 -16.19 0.81 3.53
N LEU A 474 -16.04 2.12 3.34
CA LEU A 474 -15.29 2.65 2.20
C LEU A 474 -13.83 2.90 2.57
N GLY A 475 -12.94 2.55 1.64
CA GLY A 475 -11.57 3.02 1.62
C GLY A 475 -11.55 4.51 1.89
N MET A 476 -10.92 4.95 2.99
CA MET A 476 -10.57 6.34 3.24
C MET A 476 -9.49 6.78 2.24
N GLY A 477 -9.80 6.67 0.95
CA GLY A 477 -9.23 7.53 -0.07
C GLY A 477 -10.03 8.83 -0.08
N PRO A 478 -9.50 9.89 -0.71
CA PRO A 478 -10.12 11.19 -0.64
C PRO A 478 -11.42 11.14 -1.45
N TYR A 479 -12.52 11.22 -0.72
CA TYR A 479 -13.84 10.94 -1.23
C TYR A 479 -14.30 11.98 -2.27
N ILE A 480 -13.67 13.17 -2.27
CA ILE A 480 -13.91 14.32 -3.17
C ILE A 480 -12.61 15.10 -3.39
N GLU A 481 -11.60 14.48 -4.01
CA GLU A 481 -10.25 15.06 -4.25
C GLU A 481 -10.28 16.48 -4.82
N GLU A 482 -11.18 16.76 -5.77
CA GLU A 482 -11.28 18.05 -6.45
C GLU A 482 -11.91 19.19 -5.61
N SER A 483 -12.57 18.87 -4.50
CA SER A 483 -13.27 19.87 -3.65
C SER A 483 -12.61 20.10 -2.31
N VAL A 484 -11.46 19.46 -2.06
CA VAL A 484 -10.70 19.55 -0.83
C VAL A 484 -9.31 20.10 -1.15
N ASP A 485 -8.94 21.21 -0.52
CA ASP A 485 -7.67 21.90 -0.75
C ASP A 485 -6.52 21.23 0.02
N SER A 486 -6.81 20.51 1.11
CA SER A 486 -5.80 19.94 2.01
C SER A 486 -6.29 18.73 2.79
N HIS A 487 -5.40 17.80 3.13
CA HIS A 487 -5.72 16.60 3.92
C HIS A 487 -4.90 16.58 5.20
N VAL A 488 -5.57 16.52 6.35
CA VAL A 488 -4.92 16.55 7.66
C VAL A 488 -5.24 15.26 8.39
N ILE A 489 -4.20 14.57 8.87
CA ILE A 489 -4.38 13.36 9.66
C ILE A 489 -4.35 13.71 11.15
N VAL A 490 -5.40 13.33 11.88
CA VAL A 490 -5.45 13.48 13.34
C VAL A 490 -5.17 12.13 13.98
N VAL A 491 -4.17 12.08 14.85
CA VAL A 491 -3.79 10.86 15.57
C VAL A 491 -3.48 11.21 17.02
N ASN A 492 -3.73 10.28 17.94
CA ASN A 492 -3.10 10.35 19.25
C ASN A 492 -1.58 10.41 19.17
N ASP A 493 -0.96 11.20 20.02
CA ASP A 493 0.48 11.27 20.22
C ASP A 493 0.88 10.21 21.26
N PRO A 494 1.33 9.01 20.85
CA PRO A 494 1.91 8.03 21.76
C PRO A 494 3.32 8.43 22.23
N GLY A 495 3.89 9.52 21.69
CA GLY A 495 5.30 9.83 21.76
C GLY A 495 6.15 9.00 20.78
N TYR A 496 7.46 9.26 20.79
CA TYR A 496 8.43 8.56 19.93
C TYR A 496 9.19 7.47 20.67
N GLU A 497 9.40 6.33 20.01
CA GLU A 497 10.16 5.21 20.59
C GLU A 497 11.66 5.56 20.51
N GLU A 498 12.29 5.81 21.67
CA GLU A 498 13.74 6.04 21.77
C GLU A 498 14.53 4.71 21.81
N ASN A 499 13.88 3.61 22.21
CA ASN A 499 14.46 2.26 22.30
C ASN A 499 13.51 1.22 21.69
N LEU A 500 14.05 0.24 20.99
CA LEU A 500 13.36 -0.97 20.56
C LEU A 500 13.75 -2.14 21.46
N VAL A 501 12.76 -2.89 21.95
CA VAL A 501 13.01 -4.13 22.67
C VAL A 501 13.21 -5.25 21.64
N THR A 502 14.44 -5.74 21.54
CA THR A 502 14.80 -6.92 20.74
C THR A 502 14.84 -8.15 21.64
N ALA A 503 14.49 -9.32 21.13
CA ALA A 503 14.64 -10.57 21.86
C ALA A 503 15.78 -11.37 21.20
N GLU A 504 16.84 -11.64 21.94
CA GLU A 504 17.88 -12.60 21.53
C GLU A 504 17.60 -13.93 22.21
N ALA A 505 17.51 -15.02 21.44
CA ALA A 505 17.42 -16.35 21.99
C ALA A 505 18.83 -16.82 22.38
N ARG A 506 19.15 -16.80 23.67
CA ARG A 506 20.38 -17.40 24.22
C ARG A 506 20.01 -18.57 25.10
N ASN A 507 20.59 -19.74 24.83
CA ASN A 507 20.37 -20.98 25.60
C ASN A 507 18.88 -21.37 25.78
N GLY A 508 18.03 -21.06 24.80
CA GLY A 508 16.60 -21.39 24.86
C GLY A 508 15.75 -20.46 25.74
N VAL A 509 16.32 -19.36 26.26
CA VAL A 509 15.59 -18.30 26.97
C VAL A 509 15.62 -17.02 26.12
N ALA A 510 14.46 -16.38 25.97
CA ALA A 510 14.38 -15.09 25.31
C ALA A 510 14.91 -14.00 26.25
N GLU A 511 16.08 -13.46 25.94
CA GLU A 511 16.62 -12.29 26.63
C GLU A 511 16.17 -11.03 25.90
N HIS A 512 15.44 -10.17 26.60
CA HIS A 512 15.00 -8.89 26.06
C HIS A 512 16.11 -7.85 26.21
N ARG A 513 16.61 -7.31 25.09
CA ARG A 513 17.59 -6.25 25.05
C ARG A 513 16.99 -5.00 24.44
N GLU A 514 17.04 -3.89 25.18
CA GLU A 514 16.73 -2.58 24.64
C GLU A 514 17.89 -2.10 23.75
N VAL A 515 17.57 -1.76 22.50
CA VAL A 515 18.48 -1.19 21.52
C VAL A 515 18.06 0.24 21.26
N PRO A 516 18.95 1.25 21.40
CA PRO A 516 18.60 2.63 21.13
C PRO A 516 18.32 2.84 19.65
N VAL A 517 17.36 3.72 19.37
CA VAL A 517 16.81 3.99 18.04
C VAL A 517 17.12 5.43 17.68
N GLY A 518 17.63 5.66 16.48
CA GLY A 518 17.85 7.03 16.00
C GLY A 518 16.53 7.75 15.67
N PRO A 519 16.56 9.07 15.49
CA PRO A 519 15.36 9.85 15.18
C PRO A 519 14.67 9.44 13.87
N ALA A 520 15.45 9.03 12.86
CA ALA A 520 14.93 8.61 11.55
C ALA A 520 14.18 7.27 11.65
N GLU A 521 14.76 6.32 12.37
CA GLU A 521 14.17 5.01 12.63
C GLU A 521 12.91 5.14 13.49
N SER A 522 12.94 6.03 14.49
CA SER A 522 11.79 6.33 15.34
C SER A 522 10.65 6.99 14.55
N ALA A 523 10.96 7.95 13.67
CA ALA A 523 9.98 8.57 12.77
C ALA A 523 9.36 7.55 11.81
N MET A 524 10.16 6.65 11.23
CA MET A 524 9.68 5.59 10.35
C MET A 524 8.78 4.59 11.09
N ALA A 525 9.21 4.13 12.27
CA ALA A 525 8.45 3.21 13.12
C ALA A 525 7.11 3.85 13.54
N TRP A 526 7.15 5.13 13.95
CA TRP A 526 5.96 5.89 14.32
C TRP A 526 4.99 6.00 13.14
N ARG A 527 5.47 6.42 11.96
CA ARG A 527 4.64 6.54 10.75
C ARG A 527 4.00 5.21 10.39
N HIS A 528 4.79 4.13 10.44
CA HIS A 528 4.30 2.79 10.12
C HIS A 528 3.24 2.31 11.11
N GLN A 529 3.44 2.55 12.41
CA GLN A 529 2.52 2.11 13.47
C GLN A 529 1.22 2.92 13.51
N HIS A 530 1.30 4.22 13.24
CA HIS A 530 0.21 5.16 13.51
C HIS A 530 -0.51 5.64 12.27
N LEU A 531 0.09 5.58 11.08
CA LEU A 531 -0.57 5.98 9.82
C LEU A 531 -0.96 4.78 8.94
N THR A 532 -0.90 3.56 9.47
CA THR A 532 -1.26 2.34 8.72
C THR A 532 -2.70 2.42 8.20
N GLY A 533 -2.92 2.06 6.93
CA GLY A 533 -4.25 1.98 6.33
C GLY A 533 -4.74 3.27 5.66
N LEU A 534 -3.97 4.37 5.74
CA LEU A 534 -4.15 5.54 4.88
C LEU A 534 -3.32 5.36 3.60
N PRO A 535 -3.88 5.54 2.39
CA PRO A 535 -3.11 5.47 1.14
C PRO A 535 -2.31 6.76 0.96
N LEU A 536 -1.25 6.94 1.77
CA LEU A 536 -0.36 8.11 1.75
C LEU A 536 0.32 8.33 0.39
N ASP A 537 0.28 7.33 -0.48
CA ASP A 537 0.76 7.35 -1.87
C ASP A 537 -0.24 7.96 -2.85
N ARG A 538 -1.53 8.01 -2.49
CA ARG A 538 -2.64 8.51 -3.32
C ARG A 538 -3.23 9.80 -2.79
N VAL A 539 -3.12 10.06 -1.49
CA VAL A 539 -3.63 11.27 -0.85
C VAL A 539 -2.49 12.21 -0.55
N PRO A 540 -2.43 13.42 -1.14
CA PRO A 540 -1.48 14.44 -0.73
C PRO A 540 -1.83 14.91 0.68
N ILE A 541 -1.07 14.44 1.67
CA ILE A 541 -1.23 14.79 3.07
C ILE A 541 -0.52 16.12 3.33
N SER A 542 -1.26 17.08 3.86
CA SER A 542 -0.74 18.40 4.26
C SER A 542 0.01 18.33 5.59
N GLY A 543 -0.36 17.40 6.47
CA GLY A 543 0.41 17.07 7.66
C GLY A 543 -0.37 16.38 8.77
N LEU A 544 0.27 16.24 9.93
CA LEU A 544 -0.20 15.53 11.12
C LEU A 544 -0.62 16.50 12.22
N VAL A 545 -1.73 16.22 12.86
CA VAL A 545 -2.15 16.86 14.11
C VAL A 545 -2.14 15.78 15.19
N LEU A 546 -1.22 15.92 16.15
CA LEU A 546 -0.97 14.92 17.19
C LEU A 546 -1.69 15.31 18.49
N ARG A 547 -2.50 14.43 19.08
CA ARG A 547 -3.20 14.69 20.35
C ARG A 547 -2.38 14.16 21.52
N GLN A 548 -1.87 15.04 22.36
CA GLN A 548 -1.07 14.67 23.53
C GLN A 548 -1.86 13.75 24.49
N PRO A 549 -1.21 12.82 25.21
CA PRO A 549 -1.84 12.03 26.26
C PRO A 549 -1.94 12.84 27.57
N ALA A 550 -2.95 12.56 28.41
CA ALA A 550 -3.15 13.27 29.69
C ALA A 550 -2.03 13.01 30.71
N ASN A 551 -1.50 11.78 30.74
CA ASN A 551 -0.38 11.40 31.58
C ASN A 551 0.79 11.05 30.67
N ARG A 552 1.70 12.00 30.47
CA ARG A 552 2.97 11.71 29.80
C ARG A 552 3.92 11.12 30.85
N GLU A 553 3.79 9.83 31.13
CA GLU A 553 4.60 9.12 32.13
C GLU A 553 6.08 9.01 31.72
N LYS A 554 6.38 9.14 30.42
CA LYS A 554 7.75 9.19 29.89
C LYS A 554 8.13 10.61 29.49
N THR A 555 9.06 11.20 30.24
CA THR A 555 9.76 12.43 29.87
C THR A 555 10.71 12.13 28.71
N GLN A 556 10.18 12.11 27.48
CA GLN A 556 10.99 12.05 26.27
C GLN A 556 11.83 13.32 26.15
N SER A 557 13.05 13.17 25.65
CA SER A 557 13.91 14.34 25.41
C SER A 557 13.25 15.23 24.36
N LEU A 558 12.99 16.51 24.71
CA LEU A 558 12.40 17.48 23.77
C LEU A 558 13.24 17.57 22.49
N ASP A 559 14.58 17.54 22.63
CA ASP A 559 15.49 17.55 21.48
C ASP A 559 15.32 16.32 20.57
N PHE A 560 15.08 15.14 21.15
CA PHE A 560 14.78 13.95 20.36
C PHE A 560 13.45 14.10 19.62
N VAL A 561 12.41 14.60 20.29
CA VAL A 561 11.08 14.87 19.68
C VAL A 561 11.20 15.81 18.49
N HIS A 562 11.96 16.91 18.62
CA HIS A 562 12.18 17.86 17.53
C HIS A 562 12.94 17.24 16.36
N ARG A 563 13.93 16.37 16.63
CA ARG A 563 14.65 15.64 15.59
C ARG A 563 13.76 14.63 14.86
N VAL A 564 12.90 13.91 15.58
CA VAL A 564 11.93 12.98 14.98
C VAL A 564 10.89 13.74 14.15
N ASP A 565 10.43 14.91 14.59
CA ASP A 565 9.53 15.78 13.81
C ASP A 565 10.16 16.24 12.49
N ALA A 566 11.44 16.62 12.53
CA ALA A 566 12.18 16.99 11.33
C ALA A 566 12.25 15.82 10.34
N GLU A 567 12.46 14.59 10.82
CA GLU A 567 12.43 13.39 9.99
C GLU A 567 11.00 13.08 9.49
N LEU A 568 9.96 13.23 10.29
CA LEU A 568 8.56 13.10 9.83
C LEU A 568 8.21 14.11 8.74
N LYS A 569 8.70 15.35 8.86
CA LYS A 569 8.59 16.38 7.80
C LYS A 569 9.37 15.96 6.55
N ARG A 570 10.59 15.46 6.70
CA ARG A 570 11.41 14.91 5.59
C ARG A 570 10.70 13.75 4.88
N PHE A 571 9.94 12.94 5.60
CA PHE A 571 9.13 11.87 5.06
C PHE A 571 7.80 12.33 4.42
N GLY A 572 7.53 13.64 4.35
CA GLY A 572 6.31 14.19 3.74
C GLY A 572 5.08 14.15 4.64
N THR A 573 5.26 13.98 5.94
CA THR A 573 4.17 14.01 6.95
C THR A 573 4.54 14.97 8.08
N PRO A 574 4.64 16.29 7.82
CA PRO A 574 5.04 17.26 8.84
C PRO A 574 4.04 17.30 9.99
N VAL A 575 4.52 17.39 11.22
CA VAL A 575 3.67 17.69 12.39
C VAL A 575 3.28 19.15 12.34
N LEU A 576 1.99 19.41 12.13
CA LEU A 576 1.40 20.73 12.01
C LEU A 576 1.10 21.32 13.39
N ALA A 577 0.57 20.51 14.30
CA ALA A 577 0.27 20.91 15.66
C ALA A 577 0.21 19.73 16.61
N ARG A 578 0.47 20.01 17.89
CA ARG A 578 0.19 19.10 19.00
C ARG A 578 -0.97 19.67 19.82
N LEU A 579 -2.11 18.99 19.79
CA LEU A 579 -3.29 19.40 20.55
C LEU A 579 -3.22 18.82 21.97
N PRO A 580 -3.50 19.61 23.03
CA PRO A 580 -3.59 19.06 24.37
C PRO A 580 -4.75 18.08 24.48
N LYS A 581 -4.65 17.07 25.35
CA LYS A 581 -5.76 16.13 25.58
C LYS A 581 -6.90 16.87 26.26
N GLY A 582 -8.02 17.05 25.56
CA GLY A 582 -9.25 17.52 26.20
C GLY A 582 -9.78 16.51 27.22
N PRO A 583 -10.54 16.97 28.23
CA PRO A 583 -11.30 16.05 29.06
C PRO A 583 -12.17 15.16 28.17
N THR A 584 -12.28 13.88 28.52
CA THR A 584 -13.22 12.98 27.86
C THR A 584 -14.62 13.45 28.17
N PHE A 585 -15.24 14.16 27.22
CA PHE A 585 -16.62 14.59 27.36
C PHE A 585 -17.54 13.36 27.35
N ALA A 586 -18.11 13.02 28.50
CA ALA A 586 -19.46 12.48 28.48
C ALA A 586 -20.33 13.65 28.00
N LEU A 587 -20.91 13.53 26.81
CA LEU A 587 -21.74 14.57 26.20
C LEU A 587 -22.99 14.80 27.06
N GLY A 588 -22.83 15.61 28.12
CA GLY A 588 -23.88 16.07 29.03
C GLY A 588 -24.51 17.37 28.54
N ALA A 589 -25.38 17.94 29.38
CA ALA A 589 -26.28 19.06 29.08
C ALA A 589 -25.60 20.43 28.80
N SER A 590 -24.28 20.49 28.63
CA SER A 590 -23.58 21.76 28.40
C SER A 590 -23.51 22.11 26.90
N PRO A 591 -23.71 23.39 26.54
CA PRO A 591 -23.88 23.80 25.14
C PRO A 591 -22.61 23.72 24.28
N THR A 592 -21.40 23.54 24.83
CA THR A 592 -20.18 23.49 24.01
C THR A 592 -19.09 22.55 24.55
N VAL A 593 -18.19 22.10 23.66
CA VAL A 593 -17.03 21.25 23.97
C VAL A 593 -15.90 22.03 24.66
N LEU A 594 -15.90 23.37 24.59
CA LEU A 594 -14.88 24.23 25.20
C LEU A 594 -15.40 25.12 26.35
N ASP A 595 -16.69 25.07 26.67
CA ASP A 595 -17.25 25.81 27.82
C ASP A 595 -17.06 25.07 29.14
N ASP A 596 -17.01 23.74 29.08
CA ASP A 596 -16.81 22.85 30.25
C ASP A 596 -15.33 22.62 30.62
N VAL A 597 -14.41 23.32 29.95
CA VAL A 597 -12.97 23.24 30.21
C VAL A 597 -12.47 24.54 30.83
N ASP A 598 -11.43 24.45 31.65
CA ASP A 598 -10.80 25.63 32.23
C ASP A 598 -10.24 26.58 31.15
N GLU A 599 -10.13 27.86 31.49
CA GLU A 599 -9.69 28.91 30.57
C GLU A 599 -8.26 28.66 30.06
N ASP A 600 -7.39 28.05 30.89
CA ASP A 600 -6.01 27.73 30.51
C ASP A 600 -5.97 26.66 29.40
N PHE A 601 -6.79 25.62 29.51
CA PHE A 601 -6.95 24.59 28.49
C PHE A 601 -7.57 25.18 27.22
N ARG A 602 -8.62 26.00 27.36
CA ARG A 602 -9.27 26.69 26.23
C ARG A 602 -8.27 27.52 25.44
N MET A 603 -7.44 28.30 26.14
CA MET A 603 -6.41 29.14 25.52
C MET A 603 -5.27 28.31 24.92
N ALA A 604 -4.81 27.25 25.60
CA ALA A 604 -3.78 26.35 25.06
C ALA A 604 -4.25 25.64 23.78
N PHE A 605 -5.49 25.15 23.77
CA PHE A 605 -6.09 24.49 22.61
C PHE A 605 -6.29 25.47 21.45
N ARG A 606 -6.75 26.70 21.75
CA ARG A 606 -6.87 27.80 20.78
C ARG A 606 -5.53 28.14 20.12
N VAL A 607 -4.46 28.34 20.90
CA VAL A 607 -3.11 28.61 20.40
C VAL A 607 -2.60 27.45 19.52
N ALA A 608 -2.79 26.21 19.97
CA ALA A 608 -2.40 25.04 19.21
C ALA A 608 -3.13 24.98 17.84
N CYS A 609 -4.43 25.27 17.80
CA CYS A 609 -5.23 25.28 16.58
C CYS A 609 -4.92 26.47 15.64
N ALA A 610 -4.56 27.63 16.20
CA ALA A 610 -4.16 28.78 15.42
C ALA A 610 -2.81 28.56 14.71
N SER A 611 -1.90 27.80 15.33
CA SER A 611 -0.53 27.62 14.84
C SER A 611 -0.42 26.90 13.49
N PHE A 612 -1.38 26.05 13.12
CA PHE A 612 -1.34 25.32 11.85
C PHE A 612 -2.25 25.86 10.75
N ARG A 613 -3.11 26.83 11.03
CA ARG A 613 -3.94 27.50 10.02
C ARG A 613 -3.09 28.09 8.87
N PRO A 614 -1.95 28.77 9.13
CA PRO A 614 -1.09 29.30 8.06
C PRO A 614 -0.46 28.22 7.16
N ALA A 615 -0.25 27.01 7.69
CA ALA A 615 0.27 25.89 6.91
C ALA A 615 -0.78 25.39 5.89
N LEU A 616 -2.07 25.42 6.27
CA LEU A 616 -3.20 25.13 5.38
C LEU A 616 -3.53 26.31 4.44
N GLU A 617 -3.06 27.52 4.76
CA GLU A 617 -3.20 28.68 3.87
C GLU A 617 -2.18 28.69 2.73
N LYS A 618 -1.01 28.07 2.93
CA LYS A 618 0.08 28.01 1.95
C LYS A 618 0.05 26.78 1.03
N SER A 619 -0.79 25.79 1.32
CA SER A 619 -0.97 24.62 0.44
C SER A 619 -1.63 25.04 -0.87
N SER A 620 -0.96 24.73 -1.99
CA SER A 620 -1.57 24.83 -3.31
C SER A 620 -2.68 23.77 -3.44
N PRO A 621 -3.78 24.05 -4.16
CA PRO A 621 -4.82 23.06 -4.39
C PRO A 621 -4.19 21.80 -4.99
N CYS A 622 -4.53 20.65 -4.40
CA CYS A 622 -4.03 19.35 -4.81
C CYS A 622 -4.63 18.99 -6.17
N LEU A 623 -4.07 19.53 -7.25
CA LEU A 623 -4.44 19.15 -8.61
C LEU A 623 -3.84 17.77 -8.89
N ILE A 624 -4.61 16.73 -8.54
CA ILE A 624 -4.44 15.41 -9.14
C ILE A 624 -4.94 15.57 -10.59
N PRO A 625 -4.10 15.38 -11.62
CA PRO A 625 -4.61 15.35 -12.98
C PRO A 625 -5.66 14.24 -13.06
N PRO A 626 -6.83 14.50 -13.68
CA PRO A 626 -7.88 13.50 -13.75
C PRO A 626 -7.32 12.23 -14.41
N PRO A 627 -7.68 11.03 -13.91
CA PRO A 627 -7.39 9.81 -14.66
C PRO A 627 -8.00 9.96 -16.06
N PRO A 628 -7.33 9.46 -17.13
CA PRO A 628 -7.92 9.47 -18.46
C PRO A 628 -9.28 8.80 -18.39
N ASP A 629 -10.30 9.55 -18.78
CA ASP A 629 -11.69 9.09 -18.80
C ASP A 629 -11.77 7.87 -19.73
N PRO A 630 -12.09 6.66 -19.25
CA PRO A 630 -12.18 5.49 -20.12
C PRO A 630 -13.41 5.53 -21.04
N TRP A 631 -14.21 6.59 -20.98
CA TRP A 631 -15.44 6.77 -21.76
C TRP A 631 -15.53 8.12 -22.49
N ARG A 632 -14.40 8.60 -23.02
CA ARG A 632 -14.39 9.59 -24.11
C ARG A 632 -13.57 9.12 -25.30
#